data_AF-A0A662G6M3-F1
#
_entry.id   AF-A0A662G6M3-F1
#
_cell.length_a   1.000
_cell.length_b   1.000
_cell.length_c   1.000
_cell.angle_alpha   90.00
_cell.angle_beta   90.00
_cell.angle_gamma   90.00
#
_symmetry.space_group_name_H-M   'P 1'
#
loop_
_entity.id
_entity.type
_entity.pdbx_description
1 polymer ?
#
loop_
_entity_poly.entity_id
_entity_poly.type
_entity_poly.pdbx_seq_one_letter_code
_entity_poly.pdbx_strand_id
1 'polypeptide(L)' 'GFKDARIIGEARSEREGLVLMETVAGGLRIVERPMGEIVPRIC' A
#
# COMPACT_ATOMS: atom_id res chain seq x y z
N GLY A 1 3.40 4.98 -23.86
CA GLY A 1 3.32 6.17 -23.00
C GLY A 1 2.53 5.81 -21.76
N PHE A 2 3.02 6.15 -20.56
CA PHE A 2 2.45 5.74 -19.27
C PHE A 2 1.85 6.96 -18.53
N LYS A 3 0.69 7.45 -18.99
CA LYS A 3 0.09 8.70 -18.48
C LYS A 3 -0.22 8.64 -16.97
N ASP A 4 -0.60 7.46 -16.50
CA ASP A 4 -1.07 7.25 -15.12
C ASP A 4 0.01 6.67 -14.20
N ALA A 5 1.22 6.39 -14.71
CA ALA A 5 2.30 5.88 -13.88
C ALA A 5 2.73 6.95 -12.87
N ARG A 6 2.86 6.54 -11.60
CA ARG A 6 3.27 7.38 -10.48
C ARG A 6 4.14 6.57 -9.52
N ILE A 7 5.07 7.25 -8.86
CA ILE A 7 5.78 6.71 -7.69
C ILE A 7 4.83 6.83 -6.50
N ILE A 8 4.56 5.74 -5.80
CA ILE A 8 3.58 5.67 -4.69
C ILE A 8 4.22 5.48 -3.31
N GLY A 9 5.55 5.42 -3.23
CA GLY A 9 6.26 5.23 -1.96
C GLY A 9 7.72 4.83 -2.15
N GLU A 10 8.36 4.52 -1.03
CA GLU A 10 9.77 4.13 -0.93
C GLU A 10 9.97 3.07 0.16
N ALA A 11 11.09 2.34 0.09
CA ALA A 11 11.45 1.32 1.08
C ALA A 11 12.42 1.92 2.11
N ARG A 12 12.17 1.66 3.41
CA ARG A 12 13.00 2.11 4.54
C ARG A 12 13.27 0.96 5.51
N SER A 13 14.43 0.95 6.16
CA SER A 13 14.85 -0.08 7.12
C SER A 13 14.36 0.15 8.56
N GLU A 14 13.76 1.30 8.84
CA GLU A 14 13.37 1.68 10.21
C GLU A 14 12.22 0.81 10.77
N ARG A 15 11.37 0.26 9.89
CA ARG A 15 10.15 -0.47 10.24
C ARG A 15 9.92 -1.65 9.30
N GLU A 16 10.86 -2.59 9.30
CA GLU A 16 10.80 -3.76 8.45
C GLU A 16 9.53 -4.59 8.70
N GLY A 17 8.93 -5.09 7.61
CA GLY A 17 7.71 -5.89 7.65
C GLY A 17 6.40 -5.12 7.76
N LEU A 18 6.44 -3.79 7.95
CA LEU A 18 5.27 -2.92 7.97
C LEU A 18 5.13 -2.14 6.67
N VAL A 19 3.89 -1.99 6.19
CA VAL A 19 3.53 -1.11 5.06
C VAL A 19 2.74 0.06 5.62
N LEU A 20 3.24 1.27 5.38
CA LEU A 20 2.60 2.51 5.84
C LEU A 20 2.06 3.28 4.64
N MET A 21 0.83 3.77 4.78
CA MET A 21 0.18 4.63 3.80
C MET A 21 0.00 6.02 4.40
N GLU A 22 0.49 7.03 3.70
CA GLU A 22 0.14 8.41 3.97
C GLU A 22 -1.28 8.67 3.45
N THR A 23 -2.13 9.14 4.35
CA THR A 23 -3.51 9.49 4.03
C THR A 23 -3.59 10.87 3.41
N VAL A 24 -4.69 11.18 2.72
CA VAL A 24 -4.94 12.51 2.16
C VAL A 24 -4.95 13.64 3.21
N ALA A 25 -5.13 13.31 4.49
CA ALA A 25 -5.09 14.25 5.60
C ALA A 25 -3.67 14.41 6.21
N GLY A 26 -2.65 13.73 5.68
CA GLY A 26 -1.27 13.76 6.16
C GLY A 26 -0.97 12.82 7.33
N GLY A 27 -1.94 12.00 7.76
CA GLY A 27 -1.73 10.96 8.79
C GLY A 27 -1.15 9.68 8.20
N LEU A 28 -0.45 8.88 9.02
CA LEU A 28 0.05 7.56 8.63
C LEU A 28 -0.89 6.44 9.12
N ARG A 29 -1.20 5.51 8.22
CA ARG A 29 -2.00 4.30 8.52
C ARG A 29 -1.23 3.03 8.15
N ILE A 30 -1.32 2.01 8.99
CA ILE A 30 -0.78 0.67 8.70
C ILE A 30 -1.71 -0.03 7.69
N VAL A 31 -1.13 -0.53 6.61
CA VAL A 31 -1.82 -1.39 5.64
C VAL A 31 -1.62 -2.84 6.07
N GLU A 32 -2.65 -3.42 6.65
CA GLU A 32 -2.63 -4.83 7.04
C GLU A 32 -2.78 -5.75 5.84
N ARG A 33 -2.23 -6.95 5.94
CA ARG A 33 -2.50 -7.98 4.94
C ARG A 33 -4.00 -8.33 4.97
N PRO A 34 -4.67 -8.41 3.82
CA PRO A 34 -6.04 -8.92 3.78
C PRO A 34 -6.11 -10.31 4.42
N MET A 35 -7.21 -10.60 5.12
CA MET A 35 -7.42 -11.93 5.72
C MET A 35 -7.55 -13.06 4.67
N GLY A 36 -7.80 -12.70 3.41
CA GLY A 36 -7.93 -13.61 2.28
C GLY A 36 -8.39 -12.85 1.04
N GLU A 37 -8.86 -13.59 0.04
CA GLU A 37 -9.46 -13.00 -1.16
C GLU A 37 -10.92 -12.62 -0.93
N ILE A 38 -11.28 -11.38 -1.26
CA ILE A 38 -12.64 -10.84 -1.04
C ILE A 38 -13.64 -11.40 -2.05
N VAL A 39 -13.19 -11.65 -3.29
CA VAL A 39 -14.04 -12.07 -4.40
C VAL A 39 -13.49 -13.35 -5.05
N PRO A 40 -14.21 -14.48 -4.97
CA PRO A 40 -13.75 -15.73 -5.55
C PRO A 40 -13.62 -15.65 -7.09
N ARG A 41 -12.52 -16.16 -7.64
CA ARG A 41 -12.22 -16.22 -9.09
C ARG A 41 -12.07 -14.84 -9.74
N ILE A 42 -11.36 -13.92 -9.08
CA ILE A 42 -11.10 -12.57 -9.61
C ILE A 42 -9.98 -12.55 -10.66
N CYS A 43 -9.08 -13.52 -10.61
CA CYS A 43 -7.98 -13.69 -11.57
C CYS A 43 -8.39 -14.56 -12.76
#